data_AF-A0A269PUE6-F1
#
_entry.id   AF-A0A269PUE6-F1
#
_cell.length_a   1.000
_cell.length_b   1.000
_cell.length_c   1.000
_cell.angle_alpha   90.00
_cell.angle_beta   90.00
_cell.angle_gamma   90.00
#
_symmetry.space_group_name_H-M   'P 1'
#
loop_
_entity.id
_entity.type
_entity.pdbx_description
1 polymer ?
#
loop_
_entity_poly.entity_id
_entity_poly.type
_entity_poly.pdbx_seq_one_letter_code
_entity_poly.pdbx_strand_id
1 'polypeptide(L)'
;MQINSELLTNVTASEETNKQILDILQLDHQGDIQFHVYHTLVDDKEIYCCLSGGIVENNEIVFTPVGLGAFEALTNVKVEQDNYYAEELKVENGSIQAQIEAVFNKVPAESKICFVGDMTGTLKSSISEIFPLALS
;
A
#
# COMPACT_ATOMS: atom_id res chain seq x y z
N MET A 1 8.82 -9.37 16.48
CA MET A 1 8.65 -9.22 15.03
C MET A 1 9.54 -8.10 14.59
N GLN A 2 10.46 -8.38 13.68
CA GLN A 2 11.23 -7.37 12.98
C GLN A 2 10.56 -7.13 11.63
N ILE A 3 10.26 -5.86 11.33
CA ILE A 3 9.68 -5.46 10.05
C ILE A 3 10.70 -4.57 9.35
N ASN A 4 11.04 -4.91 8.11
CA ASN A 4 11.83 -4.07 7.22
C ASN A 4 11.06 -3.89 5.91
N SER A 5 10.73 -2.65 5.56
CA SER A 5 9.96 -2.34 4.38
C SER A 5 10.76 -1.46 3.43
N GLU A 6 10.84 -1.88 2.17
CA GLU A 6 11.54 -1.18 1.10
C GLU A 6 10.55 -0.79 0.01
N LEU A 7 10.59 0.48 -0.39
CA LEU A 7 9.71 1.00 -1.44
C LEU A 7 10.10 0.39 -2.80
N LEU A 8 9.13 -0.20 -3.49
CA LEU A 8 9.32 -0.69 -4.85
C LEU A 8 9.30 0.48 -5.83
N THR A 9 10.29 0.52 -6.70
CA THR A 9 10.50 1.59 -7.70
C THR A 9 10.19 1.14 -9.12
N ASN A 10 10.00 -0.17 -9.33
CA ASN A 10 9.84 -0.80 -10.63
C ASN A 10 8.41 -1.33 -10.89
N VAL A 11 7.45 -0.87 -10.10
CA VAL A 11 6.03 -1.21 -10.24
C VAL A 11 5.21 0.06 -10.40
N THR A 12 4.24 0.03 -11.29
CA THR A 12 3.38 1.17 -11.60
C THR A 12 1.96 0.71 -11.92
N ALA A 13 1.03 1.65 -11.89
CA ALA A 13 -0.36 1.45 -12.30
C ALA A 13 -0.47 1.39 -13.83
N SER A 14 -1.68 1.16 -14.34
CA SER A 14 -1.94 1.27 -15.77
C SER A 14 -1.68 2.69 -16.31
N GLU A 15 -1.38 2.79 -17.61
CA GLU A 15 -1.21 4.10 -18.28
C GLU A 15 -2.45 4.99 -18.13
N GLU A 16 -3.65 4.39 -18.15
CA GLU A 16 -4.91 5.10 -17.96
C GLU A 16 -5.02 5.67 -16.55
N THR A 17 -4.80 4.85 -15.52
CA THR A 17 -4.84 5.28 -14.12
C THR A 17 -3.79 6.35 -13.83
N ASN A 18 -2.57 6.17 -14.34
CA ASN A 18 -1.50 7.16 -14.23
C ASN A 18 -1.90 8.51 -14.84
N LYS A 19 -2.47 8.49 -16.06
CA LYS A 19 -2.94 9.71 -16.72
C LYS A 19 -4.05 10.40 -15.93
N GLN A 20 -5.04 9.65 -15.45
CA GLN A 20 -6.13 10.20 -14.64
C GLN A 20 -5.61 10.86 -13.36
N ILE A 21 -4.63 10.25 -12.68
CA ILE A 21 -4.01 10.82 -11.48
C ILE A 21 -3.30 12.14 -11.81
N LEU A 22 -2.50 12.18 -12.88
CA LEU A 22 -1.80 13.40 -13.29
C LEU A 22 -2.77 14.53 -13.65
N ASP A 23 -3.85 14.21 -14.38
CA ASP A 23 -4.89 15.16 -14.75
C ASP A 23 -5.59 15.74 -13.49
N ILE A 24 -5.93 14.88 -12.52
CA ILE A 24 -6.57 15.28 -11.26
C ILE A 24 -5.65 16.15 -10.40
N LEU A 25 -4.36 15.80 -10.33
CA LEU A 25 -3.36 16.54 -9.57
C LEU A 25 -2.84 17.78 -10.30
N GLN A 26 -3.24 17.98 -11.56
CA GLN A 26 -2.76 19.06 -12.44
C GLN A 26 -1.24 19.07 -12.55
N LEU A 27 -0.64 17.89 -12.62
CA LEU A 27 0.81 17.71 -12.72
C LEU A 27 1.21 17.45 -14.17
N ASP A 28 2.12 18.26 -14.67
CA ASP A 28 2.83 17.97 -15.92
C ASP A 28 4.10 17.18 -15.57
N HIS A 29 3.96 15.85 -15.56
CA HIS A 29 5.05 14.93 -15.24
C HIS A 29 5.38 14.07 -16.45
N GLN A 30 6.64 14.10 -16.88
CA GLN A 30 7.18 13.16 -17.84
C GLN A 30 8.09 12.18 -17.10
N GLY A 31 7.56 10.99 -16.82
CA GLY A 31 8.28 9.92 -16.14
C GLY A 31 7.34 8.94 -15.47
N ASP A 32 7.92 7.92 -14.84
CA ASP A 32 7.15 6.93 -14.10
C ASP A 32 6.52 7.55 -12.85
N ILE A 33 5.27 7.19 -12.58
CA ILE A 33 4.59 7.51 -11.33
C ILE A 33 4.94 6.40 -10.34
N GLN A 34 5.54 6.81 -9.23
CA GLN A 34 5.83 5.91 -8.12
C GLN A 34 4.65 5.88 -7.15
N PHE A 35 4.28 4.67 -6.76
CA PHE A 35 3.25 4.43 -5.76
C PHE A 35 3.87 3.89 -4.47
N HIS A 36 3.16 4.08 -3.36
CA HIS A 36 3.48 3.47 -2.08
C HIS A 36 3.19 1.97 -2.11
N VAL A 37 4.06 1.22 -2.78
CA VAL A 37 4.09 -0.25 -2.80
C VAL A 37 5.43 -0.68 -2.23
N TYR A 38 5.40 -1.60 -1.29
CA TYR A 38 6.56 -2.00 -0.51
C TYR A 38 6.79 -3.49 -0.62
N HIS A 39 8.06 -3.87 -0.71
CA HIS A 39 8.52 -5.19 -0.35
C HIS A 39 8.87 -5.17 1.14
N THR A 40 8.19 -6.01 1.92
CA THR A 40 8.27 -6.03 3.37
C THR A 40 8.73 -7.39 3.84
N LEU A 41 9.87 -7.42 4.53
CA LEU A 41 10.37 -8.61 5.21
C LEU A 41 9.92 -8.57 6.68
N VAL A 42 9.14 -9.57 7.08
CA VAL A 42 8.64 -9.75 8.44
C VAL A 42 9.31 -10.98 9.05
N ASP A 43 10.30 -10.78 9.90
CA ASP A 43 11.26 -11.80 10.32
C ASP A 43 11.92 -12.46 9.08
N ASP A 44 11.51 -13.68 8.67
CA ASP A 44 11.98 -14.35 7.44
C ASP A 44 10.88 -14.47 6.36
N LYS A 45 9.76 -13.77 6.53
CA LYS A 45 8.59 -13.85 5.66
C LYS A 45 8.48 -12.64 4.76
N GLU A 46 8.55 -12.86 3.45
CA GLU A 46 8.33 -11.83 2.45
C GLU A 46 6.83 -11.54 2.26
N ILE A 47 6.48 -10.27 2.21
CA ILE A 47 5.14 -9.73 2.00
C ILE A 47 5.24 -8.52 1.07
N TYR A 48 4.23 -8.30 0.26
CA TYR A 48 4.10 -7.11 -0.57
C TYR A 48 2.90 -6.31 -0.12
N CYS A 49 3.03 -5.00 0.07
CA CYS A 49 1.91 -4.20 0.54
C CYS A 49 1.85 -2.83 -0.11
N CYS A 50 0.64 -2.34 -0.34
CA CYS A 50 0.42 -0.96 -0.75
C CYS A 50 -0.38 -0.17 0.26
N LEU A 51 -0.16 1.15 0.24
CA LEU A 51 -0.91 2.13 1.02
C LEU A 51 -1.88 2.84 0.07
N SER A 52 -3.10 2.33 -0.04
CA SER A 52 -4.02 2.68 -1.14
C SER A 52 -4.95 3.86 -0.83
N GLY A 53 -4.79 4.62 0.25
CA GLY A 53 -5.79 5.63 0.61
C GLY A 53 -7.23 5.07 0.65
N GLY A 54 -8.23 5.95 0.66
CA GLY A 54 -9.64 5.54 0.52
C GLY A 54 -10.29 5.06 1.82
N ILE A 55 -11.48 4.49 1.70
CA ILE A 55 -12.34 4.08 2.82
C ILE A 55 -13.03 2.75 2.50
N VAL A 56 -13.44 2.02 3.53
CA VAL A 56 -14.35 0.87 3.38
C VAL A 56 -15.76 1.29 3.76
N GLU A 57 -16.67 1.25 2.79
CA GLU A 57 -18.09 1.55 2.97
C GLU A 57 -18.94 0.40 2.43
N ASN A 58 -19.97 -0.01 3.17
CA ASN A 58 -20.88 -1.09 2.75
C ASN A 58 -20.18 -2.39 2.32
N ASN A 59 -19.06 -2.74 2.97
CA ASN A 59 -18.23 -3.91 2.65
C ASN A 59 -17.57 -3.84 1.26
N GLU A 60 -17.44 -2.64 0.70
CA GLU A 60 -16.72 -2.35 -0.54
C GLU A 60 -15.61 -1.32 -0.26
N ILE A 61 -14.50 -1.45 -0.99
CA ILE A 61 -13.39 -0.50 -0.91
C ILE A 61 -13.65 0.60 -1.92
N VAL A 62 -13.71 1.84 -1.42
CA VAL A 62 -13.78 3.03 -2.25
C VAL A 62 -12.40 3.70 -2.23
N PHE A 63 -11.60 3.42 -3.26
CA PHE A 63 -10.28 3.99 -3.40
C PHE A 63 -10.34 5.49 -3.75
N THR A 64 -9.33 6.23 -3.28
CA THR A 64 -8.97 7.50 -3.95
C THR A 64 -8.34 7.19 -5.30
N PRO A 65 -8.25 8.15 -6.25
CA PRO A 65 -7.56 7.91 -7.52
C PRO A 65 -6.11 7.44 -7.35
N VAL A 66 -5.35 8.11 -6.48
CA VAL A 66 -3.96 7.70 -6.12
C VAL A 66 -3.96 6.30 -5.50
N GLY A 67 -4.99 6.01 -4.73
CA GLY A 67 -5.21 4.74 -4.10
C GLY A 67 -5.39 3.56 -5.03
N LEU A 68 -6.24 3.75 -6.04
CA LEU A 68 -6.43 2.78 -7.11
C LEU A 68 -5.10 2.53 -7.83
N GLY A 69 -4.32 3.57 -8.09
CA GLY A 69 -3.00 3.42 -8.68
C GLY A 69 -2.04 2.60 -7.82
N ALA A 70 -2.04 2.80 -6.50
CA ALA A 70 -1.22 1.99 -5.60
C ALA A 70 -1.67 0.53 -5.54
N PHE A 71 -2.98 0.27 -5.61
CA PHE A 71 -3.52 -1.08 -5.71
C PHE A 71 -3.14 -1.76 -7.03
N GLU A 72 -3.31 -1.08 -8.17
CA GLU A 72 -2.88 -1.59 -9.48
C GLU A 72 -1.37 -1.87 -9.54
N ALA A 73 -0.55 -0.98 -8.97
CA ALA A 73 0.88 -1.21 -8.89
C ALA A 73 1.23 -2.45 -8.06
N LEU A 74 0.50 -2.73 -6.97
CA LEU A 74 0.66 -3.94 -6.17
C LEU A 74 0.28 -5.20 -6.95
N THR A 75 -0.81 -5.18 -7.72
CA THR A 75 -1.22 -6.36 -8.51
C THR A 75 -0.19 -6.72 -9.57
N ASN A 76 0.58 -5.74 -10.05
CA ASN A 76 1.66 -5.93 -11.01
C ASN A 76 2.93 -6.59 -10.45
N VAL A 77 3.09 -6.68 -9.12
CA VAL A 77 4.19 -7.42 -8.49
C VAL A 77 4.11 -8.90 -8.86
N LYS A 78 5.23 -9.51 -9.25
CA LYS A 78 5.28 -10.94 -9.62
C LYS A 78 5.69 -11.78 -8.42
N VAL A 79 4.84 -12.73 -8.06
CA VAL A 79 5.02 -13.69 -6.95
C VAL A 79 4.63 -15.09 -7.43
N GLU A 80 5.07 -16.15 -6.75
CA GLU A 80 4.66 -17.51 -7.12
C GLU A 80 3.18 -17.77 -6.82
N GLN A 81 2.67 -17.25 -5.69
CA GLN A 81 1.28 -17.42 -5.27
C GLN A 81 0.57 -16.08 -5.03
N ASP A 82 -0.51 -15.85 -5.76
CA ASP A 82 -1.21 -14.55 -5.78
C ASP A 82 -2.29 -14.45 -4.69
N ASN A 83 -1.86 -14.48 -3.42
CA ASN A 83 -2.75 -14.32 -2.27
C ASN A 83 -2.99 -12.83 -1.97
N TYR A 84 -4.23 -12.37 -2.13
CA TYR A 84 -4.60 -10.97 -1.88
C TYR A 84 -5.41 -10.80 -0.60
N TYR A 85 -5.07 -9.75 0.13
CA TYR A 85 -5.77 -9.30 1.34
C TYR A 85 -6.01 -7.80 1.24
N ALA A 86 -7.14 -7.36 1.78
CA ALA A 86 -7.43 -5.94 1.96
C ALA A 86 -7.83 -5.70 3.40
N GLU A 87 -7.18 -4.73 4.03
CA GLU A 87 -7.31 -4.49 5.46
C GLU A 87 -7.44 -2.99 5.71
N GLU A 88 -8.50 -2.61 6.42
CA GLU A 88 -8.75 -1.22 6.76
C GLU A 88 -8.00 -0.85 8.04
N LEU A 89 -7.18 0.20 7.95
CA LEU A 89 -6.46 0.76 9.09
C LEU A 89 -7.25 1.93 9.68
N LYS A 90 -7.55 1.83 10.97
CA LYS A 90 -8.38 2.81 11.69
C LYS A 90 -7.78 3.12 13.05
N VAL A 91 -7.62 4.39 13.38
CA VAL A 91 -7.10 4.81 14.69
C VAL A 91 -8.06 4.42 15.82
N GLU A 92 -9.37 4.37 15.55
CA GLU A 92 -10.37 3.90 16.52
C GLU A 92 -10.22 2.41 16.88
N ASN A 93 -9.59 1.62 16.01
CA ASN A 93 -9.31 0.20 16.25
C ASN A 93 -8.04 -0.03 17.09
N GLY A 94 -7.40 1.05 17.56
CA GLY A 94 -6.22 1.01 18.42
C GLY A 94 -4.93 1.29 17.66
N SER A 95 -3.82 0.69 18.11
CA SER A 95 -2.50 0.91 17.51
C SER A 95 -2.47 0.44 16.05
N ILE A 96 -2.10 1.35 15.14
CA ILE A 96 -1.94 1.03 13.71
C ILE A 96 -0.82 0.00 13.51
N GLN A 97 0.27 0.11 14.26
CA GLN A 97 1.33 -0.89 14.24
C GLN A 97 0.81 -2.28 14.62
N ALA A 98 0.03 -2.37 15.71
CA ALA A 98 -0.53 -3.66 16.15
C ALA A 98 -1.50 -4.24 15.11
N GLN A 99 -2.26 -3.40 14.40
CA GLN A 99 -3.12 -3.83 13.30
C GLN A 99 -2.30 -4.43 12.15
N ILE A 100 -1.25 -3.73 11.71
CA ILE A 100 -0.35 -4.20 10.63
C ILE A 100 0.34 -5.51 11.03
N GLU A 101 0.90 -5.60 12.23
CA GLU A 101 1.53 -6.81 12.76
C GLU A 101 0.54 -7.99 12.84
N ALA A 102 -0.71 -7.72 13.23
CA ALA A 102 -1.74 -8.75 13.27
C ALA A 102 -2.09 -9.28 11.88
N VAL A 103 -2.14 -8.43 10.86
CA VAL A 103 -2.33 -8.85 9.46
C VAL A 103 -1.13 -9.67 8.99
N PHE A 104 0.08 -9.15 9.19
CA PHE A 104 1.31 -9.84 8.82
C PHE A 104 1.40 -11.23 9.46
N ASN A 105 0.99 -11.41 10.71
CA ASN A 105 0.99 -12.73 11.34
C ASN A 105 0.01 -13.74 10.69
N LYS A 106 -1.11 -13.27 10.15
CA LYS A 106 -2.18 -14.14 9.62
C LYS A 106 -1.92 -14.60 8.19
N VAL A 107 -1.30 -13.76 7.38
CA VAL A 107 -1.14 -14.04 5.95
C VAL A 107 0.05 -14.97 5.68
N PRO A 108 -0.01 -15.81 4.63
CA PRO A 108 1.14 -16.60 4.19
C PRO A 108 2.25 -15.72 3.60
N ALA A 109 3.43 -16.31 3.38
CA ALA A 109 4.49 -15.67 2.61
C ALA A 109 4.03 -15.31 1.20
N GLU A 110 4.69 -14.31 0.60
CA GLU A 110 4.42 -13.76 -0.73
C GLU A 110 3.02 -13.13 -0.90
N SER A 111 2.31 -12.90 0.20
CA SER A 111 0.99 -12.27 0.16
C SER A 111 1.07 -10.81 -0.26
N LYS A 112 0.06 -10.37 -0.99
CA LYS A 112 -0.19 -8.99 -1.38
C LYS A 112 -1.27 -8.38 -0.49
N ILE A 113 -0.93 -7.34 0.26
CA ILE A 113 -1.85 -6.67 1.19
C ILE A 113 -2.11 -5.24 0.73
N CYS A 114 -3.38 -4.91 0.52
CA CYS A 114 -3.83 -3.54 0.30
C CYS A 114 -4.30 -2.94 1.62
N PHE A 115 -3.52 -2.03 2.20
CA PHE A 115 -3.98 -1.28 3.37
C PHE A 115 -4.79 -0.07 2.92
N VAL A 116 -6.00 0.05 3.44
CA VAL A 116 -6.98 1.10 3.12
C VAL A 116 -7.15 2.03 4.33
N GLY A 117 -7.28 3.33 4.10
CA GLY A 117 -7.50 4.32 5.16
C GLY A 117 -6.91 5.69 4.85
N ASP A 118 -6.94 6.60 5.83
CA ASP A 118 -6.43 7.97 5.71
C ASP A 118 -4.89 8.04 5.82
N MET A 119 -4.20 7.56 4.77
CA MET A 119 -2.75 7.46 4.68
C MET A 119 -2.01 8.80 4.83
N THR A 120 -2.68 9.91 4.48
CA THR A 120 -2.07 11.25 4.48
C THR A 120 -2.40 12.08 5.71
N GLY A 121 -3.46 11.75 6.44
CA GLY A 121 -3.88 12.45 7.64
C GLY A 121 -3.51 11.68 8.90
N THR A 122 -4.52 11.11 9.54
CA THR A 122 -4.41 10.56 10.91
C THR A 122 -3.49 9.35 11.02
N LEU A 123 -3.32 8.57 9.95
CA LEU A 123 -2.47 7.38 9.96
C LEU A 123 -0.99 7.68 9.68
N LYS A 124 -0.68 8.86 9.13
CA LYS A 124 0.62 9.18 8.54
C LYS A 124 1.79 8.90 9.49
N SER A 125 1.71 9.36 10.74
CA SER A 125 2.80 9.22 11.70
C SER A 125 3.10 7.75 12.00
N SER A 126 2.07 6.96 12.28
CA SER A 126 2.23 5.54 12.62
C SER A 126 2.63 4.68 11.42
N ILE A 127 2.15 5.01 10.23
CA ILE A 127 2.54 4.32 8.99
C ILE A 127 4.02 4.60 8.66
N SER A 128 4.48 5.83 8.84
CA SER A 128 5.86 6.23 8.49
C SER A 128 6.93 5.51 9.32
N GLU A 129 6.57 4.96 10.48
CA GLU A 129 7.47 4.15 11.32
C GLU A 129 7.73 2.75 10.72
N ILE A 130 6.80 2.25 9.90
CA ILE A 130 6.84 0.89 9.33
C ILE A 130 7.19 0.94 7.84
N PHE A 131 6.69 1.96 7.15
CA PHE A 131 6.81 2.16 5.71
C PHE A 131 7.54 3.49 5.45
N PRO A 132 8.87 3.51 5.55
CA PRO A 132 9.64 4.72 5.33
C PRO A 132 9.49 5.18 3.88
N LEU A 133 9.45 6.49 3.66
CA LEU A 133 9.70 7.05 2.34
C LEU A 133 11.17 6.75 2.01
N ALA A 134 11.43 6.05 0.90
CA ALA A 134 12.79 5.90 0.40
C ALA A 134 13.29 7.29 0.00
N LEU A 135 14.09 7.92 0.87
CA LEU A 135 14.94 9.04 0.49
C LEU A 135 16.10 8.45 -0.30
N SER A 136 15.96 8.36 -1.62
CA SER A 136 17.10 8.22 -2.52
C SER A 136 17.72 9.58 -2.79
#